data_AF-A0A9D6MEP3-F1
#
_entry.id   AF-A0A9D6MEP3-F1
#
_cell.length_a   1.000
_cell.length_b   1.000
_cell.length_c   1.000
_cell.angle_alpha   90.00
_cell.angle_beta   90.00
_cell.angle_gamma   90.00
#
_symmetry.space_group_name_H-M   'P 1'
#
loop_
_entity.id
_entity.type
_entity.pdbx_description
1 polymer ?
#
loop_
_entity_poly.entity_id
_entity_poly.type
_entity_poly.pdbx_seq_one_letter_code
_entity_poly.pdbx_strand_id
1 'polypeptide(L)'
;MSPIDVLIEVERLEEGGYLLVCEAIPGCHAEGQTVGEALDNLRSVAEAIYELSVEQDLEFMPEHADATPSRIRWLIPQAEPT
;
A
#
# COMPACT_ATOMS: atom_id res chain seq x y z
N MET A 1 -10.16 15.20 10.24
CA MET A 1 -9.28 15.32 9.06
C MET A 1 -9.74 14.29 8.04
N SER A 2 -9.73 14.62 6.75
CA SER A 2 -10.17 13.70 5.69
C SER A 2 -9.17 12.55 5.48
N PRO A 3 -9.63 11.37 5.02
CA PRO A 3 -8.75 10.29 4.60
C PRO A 3 -7.93 10.70 3.36
N ILE A 4 -6.80 10.04 3.18
CA ILE A 4 -5.90 10.21 2.03
C ILE A 4 -6.17 9.06 1.07
N ASP A 5 -6.56 9.39 -0.15
CA ASP A 5 -6.80 8.40 -1.19
C ASP A 5 -5.49 8.03 -1.86
N VAL A 6 -5.15 6.74 -1.85
CA VAL A 6 -3.93 6.23 -2.47
C VAL A 6 -4.31 5.16 -3.49
N LEU A 7 -3.93 5.40 -4.75
CA LEU A 7 -4.11 4.43 -5.81
C LEU A 7 -3.08 3.31 -5.68
N ILE A 8 -3.55 2.08 -5.81
CA ILE A 8 -2.72 0.89 -5.75
C ILE A 8 -2.67 0.24 -7.12
N GLU A 9 -1.46 -0.01 -7.60
CA GLU A 9 -1.24 -0.82 -8.78
C GLU A 9 -1.41 -2.29 -8.42
N VAL A 10 -2.07 -3.04 -9.30
CA VAL A 10 -2.30 -4.46 -9.13
C VAL A 10 -1.75 -5.19 -10.34
N GLU A 11 -0.80 -6.07 -10.11
CA GLU A 11 -0.19 -6.92 -11.12
C GLU A 11 -0.54 -8.38 -10.83
N ARG A 12 -0.89 -9.15 -11.88
CA ARG A 12 -1.10 -10.59 -11.77
C ARG A 12 0.20 -11.31 -12.12
N LEU A 13 0.67 -12.15 -11.20
CA LEU A 13 1.95 -12.85 -11.35
C LEU A 13 1.83 -14.09 -12.24
N GLU A 14 2.91 -14.43 -12.96
CA GLU A 14 2.97 -15.57 -13.88
C GLU A 14 2.77 -16.92 -13.16
N GLU A 15 3.30 -17.05 -11.95
CA GLU A 15 3.19 -18.25 -11.10
C GLU A 15 1.83 -18.36 -10.39
N GLY A 16 0.96 -17.36 -10.56
CA GLY A 16 -0.29 -17.20 -9.83
C GLY A 16 -0.18 -16.20 -8.67
N GLY A 17 -1.33 -15.70 -8.21
CA GLY A 17 -1.39 -14.64 -7.20
C GLY A 17 -1.33 -13.22 -7.78
N TYR A 18 -1.14 -12.25 -6.90
CA TYR A 18 -1.16 -10.82 -7.18
C TYR A 18 -0.05 -10.11 -6.43
N LEU A 19 0.56 -9.13 -7.08
CA LEU A 19 1.45 -8.13 -6.48
C LEU A 19 0.69 -6.80 -6.43
N LEU A 20 0.66 -6.16 -5.26
CA LEU A 20 0.19 -4.79 -5.11
C LEU A 20 1.38 -3.87 -4.84
N VAL A 21 1.40 -2.72 -5.51
CA VAL A 21 2.45 -1.70 -5.34
C VAL A 21 1.80 -0.36 -5.03
N CYS A 22 2.32 0.31 -3.99
CA CYS A 22 1.93 1.65 -3.58
C CYS A 22 3.07 2.63 -3.87
N GLU A 23 2.96 3.42 -4.93
CA GLU A 23 4.00 4.41 -5.27
C GLU A 23 4.08 5.57 -4.28
N ALA A 24 2.98 5.87 -3.58
CA ALA A 24 2.90 6.98 -2.63
C ALA A 24 3.67 6.72 -1.32
N ILE A 25 3.99 5.46 -1.00
CA ILE A 25 4.76 5.05 0.17
C ILE A 25 6.01 4.31 -0.30
N PRO A 26 7.21 4.89 -0.18
CA PRO A 26 8.44 4.25 -0.65
C PRO A 26 8.64 2.86 -0.06
N GLY A 27 8.80 1.86 -0.94
CA GLY A 27 9.01 0.47 -0.55
C GLY A 27 7.74 -0.29 -0.14
N CYS A 28 6.55 0.32 -0.22
CA CYS A 28 5.29 -0.35 0.11
C CYS A 28 4.79 -1.19 -1.07
N HIS A 29 5.05 -2.48 -0.99
CA HIS A 29 4.57 -3.49 -1.93
C HIS A 29 4.33 -4.80 -1.19
N ALA A 30 3.42 -5.62 -1.69
CA ALA A 30 3.13 -6.93 -1.10
C ALA A 30 2.50 -7.87 -2.11
N GLU A 31 2.76 -9.16 -1.92
CA GLU A 31 2.20 -10.25 -2.72
C GLU A 31 1.16 -11.05 -1.93
N GLY A 32 0.30 -11.78 -2.63
CA GLY A 32 -0.68 -12.70 -2.04
C GLY A 32 -1.39 -13.52 -3.10
N GLN A 33 -2.06 -14.61 -2.69
CA GLN A 33 -2.77 -15.50 -3.61
C GLN A 33 -4.03 -14.84 -4.19
N THR A 34 -4.58 -13.87 -3.47
CA THR A 34 -5.72 -13.05 -3.91
C THR A 34 -5.39 -11.57 -3.72
N VAL A 35 -6.09 -10.70 -4.46
CA VAL A 35 -5.99 -9.24 -4.28
C VAL A 35 -6.28 -8.84 -2.83
N GLY A 36 -7.24 -9.52 -2.17
CA GLY A 36 -7.58 -9.25 -0.77
C GLY A 36 -6.44 -9.59 0.19
N GLU A 37 -5.85 -10.78 0.05
CA GLU A 37 -4.69 -11.20 0.86
C GLU A 37 -3.49 -10.28 0.65
N ALA A 38 -3.19 -9.97 -0.62
CA ALA A 38 -2.08 -9.09 -0.95
C ALA A 38 -2.32 -7.66 -0.43
N LEU A 39 -3.57 -7.17 -0.40
CA LEU A 39 -3.94 -5.90 0.23
C LEU A 39 -3.78 -5.94 1.76
N ASP A 40 -4.17 -7.03 2.42
CA ASP A 40 -3.97 -7.18 3.87
C ASP A 40 -2.48 -7.19 4.21
N ASN A 41 -1.66 -7.89 3.43
CA ASN A 41 -0.20 -7.86 3.55
C ASN A 41 0.37 -6.45 3.30
N LEU A 42 -0.13 -5.75 2.27
CA LEU A 42 0.28 -4.38 1.95
C LEU A 42 0.03 -3.42 3.13
N ARG A 43 -1.09 -3.57 3.83
CA ARG A 43 -1.42 -2.77 5.03
C ARG A 43 -0.42 -3.02 6.16
N SER A 44 -0.05 -4.27 6.42
CA SER A 44 0.98 -4.59 7.41
C SER A 44 2.36 -4.04 7.03
N VAL A 45 2.72 -4.07 5.75
CA VAL A 45 3.95 -3.44 5.25
C VAL A 45 3.92 -1.92 5.48
N ALA A 46 2.80 -1.26 5.17
CA ALA A 46 2.64 0.17 5.42
C ALA A 46 2.76 0.54 6.91
N GLU A 47 2.21 -0.28 7.81
CA GLU A 47 2.38 -0.12 9.26
C GLU A 47 3.85 -0.25 9.67
N ALA A 48 4.55 -1.28 9.20
CA ALA A 48 5.96 -1.48 9.48
C ALA A 48 6.84 -0.33 8.95
N ILE A 49 6.58 0.14 7.74
CA ILE A 49 7.30 1.30 7.17
C ILE A 49 7.02 2.55 8.02
N TYR A 50 5.79 2.79 8.43
CA TYR A 50 5.45 3.93 9.29
C TYR A 50 6.19 3.88 10.63
N GLU A 51 6.21 2.73 11.30
CA GLU A 51 6.95 2.54 12.55
C GLU A 51 8.45 2.85 12.35
N LEU A 52 9.07 2.30 11.31
CA LEU A 52 10.47 2.58 10.97
C LEU A 52 10.70 4.05 10.64
N SER A 53 9.80 4.69 9.88
CA SER A 53 9.89 6.12 9.57
C SER A 53 9.87 6.96 10.84
N VAL A 54 8.99 6.65 11.81
CA VAL A 54 8.94 7.34 13.10
C VAL A 54 10.22 7.11 13.92
N GLU A 55 10.73 5.88 13.97
CA GLU A 55 11.97 5.56 14.70
C GLU A 55 13.21 6.27 14.13
N GLN A 56 13.24 6.47 12.80
CA GLN A 56 14.37 7.08 12.09
C GLN A 56 14.20 8.58 11.82
N ASP A 57 13.11 9.20 12.29
CA ASP A 57 12.75 10.60 12.01
C ASP A 57 12.69 10.90 10.49
N LEU A 58 12.15 9.95 9.72
CA LEU A 58 11.96 10.03 8.28
C LEU A 58 10.50 10.29 7.91
N GLU A 59 10.27 10.85 6.73
CA GLU A 59 8.94 11.02 6.18
C GLU A 59 8.37 9.68 5.71
N PHE A 60 7.18 9.32 6.22
CA PHE A 60 6.46 8.11 5.81
C PHE A 60 5.84 8.25 4.40
N MET A 61 5.26 9.42 4.13
CA MET A 61 4.70 9.79 2.83
C MET A 61 5.20 11.20 2.47
N PRO A 62 6.13 11.34 1.50
CA PRO A 62 6.73 12.63 1.14
C PRO A 62 5.70 13.69 0.70
N GLU A 63 4.60 13.26 0.08
CA GLU A 63 3.53 14.17 -0.35
C GLU A 63 2.55 14.54 0.78
N HIS A 64 2.62 13.86 1.94
CA HIS A 64 1.65 13.95 3.02
C HIS A 64 2.32 13.86 4.41
N ALA A 65 2.84 14.99 4.92
CA ALA A 65 3.60 15.06 6.17
C ALA A 65 2.89 14.48 7.42
N ASP A 66 1.56 14.58 7.50
CA ASP A 66 0.76 14.06 8.63
C ASP A 66 0.04 12.73 8.31
N ALA A 67 0.53 11.99 7.32
CA ALA A 67 -0.06 10.70 6.96
C ALA A 67 0.24 9.63 8.02
N THR A 68 -0.79 8.86 8.35
CA THR A 68 -0.68 7.64 9.14
C THR A 68 -1.36 6.51 8.39
N PRO A 69 -0.96 5.23 8.58
CA PRO A 69 -1.60 4.10 7.92
C PRO A 69 -3.13 4.07 8.08
N SER A 70 -3.61 4.44 9.26
CA SER A 70 -5.04 4.51 9.60
C SER A 70 -5.86 5.55 8.83
N ARG A 71 -5.20 6.52 8.18
CA ARG A 71 -5.87 7.56 7.38
C ARG A 71 -5.91 7.24 5.89
N ILE A 72 -5.28 6.14 5.47
CA ILE A 72 -5.19 5.78 4.06
C ILE A 72 -6.46 5.04 3.63
N ARG A 73 -7.08 5.55 2.56
CA ARG A 73 -8.09 4.82 1.81
C ARG A 73 -7.44 4.25 0.55
N TRP A 74 -7.25 2.93 0.57
CA TRP A 74 -6.69 2.16 -0.53
C TRP A 74 -7.69 2.09 -1.70
N LEU A 75 -7.33 2.70 -2.82
CA LEU A 75 -8.11 2.65 -4.05
C LEU A 75 -7.50 1.61 -4.98
N ILE A 76 -8.20 0.51 -5.17
CA ILE A 76 -7.82 -0.52 -6.14
C ILE A 76 -8.64 -0.31 -7.41
N PRO A 77 -8.01 -0.03 -8.57
CA PRO A 77 -8.73 -0.01 -9.83
C PRO A 77 -9.29 -1.41 -10.08
N GLN A 78 -10.58 -1.51 -10.41
CA GLN A 78 -11.17 -2.79 -10.75
C GLN A 78 -10.37 -3.37 -11.93
N ALA A 79 -9.72 -4.51 -11.74
CA ALA A 79 -9.13 -5.25 -12.85
C ALA A 79 -10.27 -5.55 -13.84
N GLU A 80 -10.18 -5.01 -15.06
CA GLU A 80 -11.18 -5.27 -16.09
C GLU A 80 -11.28 -6.79 -16.29
N PRO A 81 -12.51 -7.35 -16.35
CA PRO A 81 -12.67 -8.76 -16.68
C PRO A 81 -12.19 -8.94 -18.13
N THR A 82 -11.05 -9.62 -18.30
CA THR A 82 -10.63 -10.16 -19.60
C THR A 82 -11.60 -11.26 -20.03
#